data_AF-A0A1H8E6L9-F1
#
_entry.id   AF-A0A1H8E6L9-F1
#
_cell.length_a   1.000
_cell.length_b   1.000
_cell.length_c   1.000
_cell.angle_alpha   90.00
_cell.angle_beta   90.00
_cell.angle_gamma   90.00
#
_symmetry.space_group_name_H-M   'P 1'
#
loop_
_entity.id
_entity.type
_entity.pdbx_description
1 polymer ?
#
loop_
_entity_poly.entity_id
_entity_poly.type
_entity_poly.pdbx_seq_one_letter_code
_entity_poly.pdbx_strand_id
1 'polypeptide(L)'
;MQDKNEPPRFKPVPWQGLESPADVELWIEEHNLSLQQHIGKNETGYGVCFTLAEGGEIYMQTTQDGALILDVTPEAQWVAPLIMAAARLGEAPPGSMWVLPDDKLVQLMIGLSGLIATSMLVVGHNFGLRRRMGAW
;
A
#
# COMPACT_ATOMS: atom_id res chain seq x y z
N MET A 1 -6.96 10.23 -17.75
CA MET A 1 -5.53 10.40 -18.08
C MET A 1 -5.04 11.47 -17.14
N GLN A 2 -4.38 11.11 -16.05
CA GLN A 2 -3.83 12.09 -15.12
C GLN A 2 -2.44 12.44 -15.66
N ASP A 3 -2.24 13.71 -16.00
CA ASP A 3 -1.00 14.23 -16.55
C ASP A 3 0.16 13.92 -15.59
N LYS A 4 1.18 13.21 -16.09
CA LYS A 4 2.39 12.82 -15.34
C LYS A 4 3.31 14.01 -14.96
N ASN A 5 2.84 15.25 -15.10
CA ASN A 5 3.70 16.45 -15.08
C ASN A 5 3.37 17.45 -13.96
N GLU A 6 2.39 17.16 -13.10
CA GLU A 6 2.14 17.93 -11.89
C GLU A 6 2.88 17.26 -10.71
N PRO A 7 3.64 18.01 -9.89
CA PRO A 7 4.32 17.42 -8.74
C PRO A 7 3.30 16.77 -7.81
N PRO A 8 3.60 15.60 -7.24
CA PRO A 8 2.66 14.93 -6.35
C PRO A 8 2.33 15.86 -5.17
N ARG A 9 1.04 15.93 -4.83
CA ARG A 9 0.53 16.76 -3.72
C ARG A 9 1.29 16.47 -2.42
N PHE A 10 1.61 15.21 -2.20
CA PHE A 10 2.40 14.74 -1.08
C PHE A 10 3.82 14.48 -1.55
N LYS A 11 4.80 14.78 -0.70
CA LYS A 11 6.21 14.52 -1.00
C LYS A 11 6.61 13.14 -0.45
N PRO A 12 7.46 12.38 -1.16
CA PRO A 12 8.08 11.19 -0.61
C PRO A 12 8.89 11.54 0.65
N VAL A 13 8.75 10.71 1.68
CA VAL A 13 9.51 10.78 2.92
C VAL A 13 10.43 9.56 3.00
N PRO A 14 11.71 9.72 3.36
CA PRO A 14 12.61 8.59 3.58
C PRO A 14 12.02 7.60 4.59
N TRP A 15 12.11 6.31 4.27
CA TRP A 15 11.60 5.26 5.12
C TRP A 15 12.44 5.13 6.39
N GLN A 16 11.76 5.02 7.53
CA GLN A 16 12.38 4.61 8.79
C GLN A 16 12.05 3.13 8.99
N GLY A 17 13.08 2.32 9.13
CA GLY A 17 12.92 0.87 9.32
C GLY A 17 12.03 0.57 10.54
N LEU A 18 11.17 -0.43 10.37
CA LEU A 18 10.28 -0.98 11.39
C LEU A 18 10.82 -2.36 11.74
N GLU A 19 11.25 -2.54 12.99
CA GLU A 19 11.94 -3.77 13.43
C GLU A 19 11.04 -4.65 14.29
N SER A 20 9.99 -4.07 14.88
CA SER A 20 9.07 -4.74 15.78
C SER A 20 7.61 -4.48 15.44
N PRO A 21 6.68 -5.33 15.92
CA PRO A 21 5.25 -5.06 15.81
C PRO A 21 4.85 -3.71 16.41
N ALA A 22 5.48 -3.30 17.52
CA ALA A 22 5.18 -2.02 18.16
C ALA A 22 5.53 -0.82 17.26
N ASP A 23 6.63 -0.90 16.51
CA ASP A 23 7.00 0.15 15.55
C ASP A 23 5.96 0.25 14.43
N VAL A 24 5.43 -0.89 13.98
CA VAL A 24 4.38 -0.91 12.96
C VAL A 24 3.08 -0.30 13.46
N GLU A 25 2.65 -0.64 14.68
CA GLU A 25 1.43 -0.05 15.25
C GLU A 25 1.56 1.48 15.39
N LEU A 26 2.72 1.96 15.86
CA LEU A 26 3.01 3.40 15.90
C LEU A 26 2.94 4.03 14.50
N TRP A 27 3.56 3.39 13.51
CA TRP A 27 3.49 3.85 12.12
C TRP A 27 2.05 3.88 11.59
N ILE A 28 1.21 2.89 11.93
CA ILE A 28 -0.22 2.86 11.56
C ILE A 28 -0.96 4.05 12.18
N GLU A 29 -0.74 4.34 13.46
CA GLU A 29 -1.36 5.49 14.15
C GLU A 29 -0.96 6.83 13.50
N GLU A 30 0.33 7.02 13.25
CA GLU A 30 0.86 8.22 12.58
C GLU A 30 0.31 8.37 11.15
N HIS A 31 0.24 7.25 10.41
CA HIS A 31 -0.31 7.23 9.06
C HIS A 31 -1.81 7.57 9.06
N ASN A 32 -2.58 6.97 9.97
CA ASN A 32 -4.01 7.24 10.11
C ASN A 32 -4.29 8.71 10.47
N LEU A 33 -3.50 9.27 11.40
CA LEU A 33 -3.58 10.69 11.73
C LEU A 33 -3.26 11.57 10.52
N SER A 34 -2.22 11.20 9.76
CA SER A 34 -1.84 11.93 8.55
C SER A 34 -2.94 11.88 7.48
N LEU A 35 -3.60 10.73 7.30
CA LEU A 35 -4.75 10.61 6.40
C LEU A 35 -5.91 11.50 6.86
N GLN A 36 -6.25 11.49 8.15
CA GLN A 36 -7.33 12.32 8.68
C GLN A 36 -7.08 13.83 8.51
N GLN A 37 -5.82 14.26 8.62
CA GLN A 37 -5.45 15.67 8.50
C GLN A 37 -5.43 16.16 7.05
N HIS A 38 -5.07 15.29 6.10
CA HIS A 38 -4.75 15.72 4.74
C HIS A 38 -5.73 15.25 3.67
N ILE A 39 -6.52 14.21 3.92
CA ILE A 39 -7.49 13.69 2.96
C ILE A 39 -8.85 14.37 3.16
N GLY A 40 -9.34 15.02 2.10
CA GLY A 40 -10.65 15.64 2.08
C GLY A 40 -11.79 14.62 2.11
N LYS A 41 -12.94 15.01 2.66
CA LYS A 41 -14.11 14.13 2.86
C LYS A 41 -14.63 13.42 1.60
N ASN A 42 -14.37 13.98 0.41
CA ASN A 42 -14.83 13.44 -0.87
C ASN A 42 -13.68 12.85 -1.70
N GLU A 43 -12.44 12.84 -1.19
CA GLU A 43 -11.33 12.21 -1.88
C GLU A 43 -11.46 10.68 -1.78
N THR A 44 -11.13 10.00 -2.87
CA THR A 44 -11.20 8.54 -2.97
C THR A 44 -9.88 8.00 -3.50
N GLY A 45 -9.67 6.69 -3.38
CA GLY A 45 -8.40 6.09 -3.82
C GLY A 45 -7.20 6.60 -3.03
N TYR A 46 -7.38 6.84 -1.73
CA TYR A 46 -6.32 7.30 -0.85
C TYR A 46 -5.65 6.16 -0.11
N GLY A 47 -4.37 6.32 0.20
CA GLY A 47 -3.57 5.32 0.88
C GLY A 47 -2.11 5.74 0.94
N VAL A 48 -1.21 4.76 0.83
CA VAL A 48 0.24 4.99 0.79
C VAL A 48 0.84 4.34 -0.46
N CYS A 49 1.83 5.00 -1.04
CA CYS A 49 2.75 4.42 -2.01
C CYS A 49 4.10 4.20 -1.33
N PHE A 50 4.62 2.99 -1.42
CA PHE A 50 5.97 2.63 -1.04
C PHE A 50 6.83 2.49 -2.29
N THR A 51 7.88 3.30 -2.40
CA THR A 51 8.91 3.11 -3.42
C THR A 51 9.97 2.17 -2.86
N LEU A 52 10.28 1.10 -3.60
CA LEU A 52 11.25 0.11 -3.18
C LEU A 52 12.67 0.51 -3.61
N ALA A 53 13.66 0.22 -2.77
CA ALA A 53 15.07 0.58 -3.02
C ALA A 53 15.64 -0.05 -4.30
N GLU A 54 15.28 -1.30 -4.58
CA GLU A 54 15.72 -2.06 -5.76
C GLU A 54 14.80 -1.85 -6.98
N GLY A 55 13.80 -0.97 -6.86
CA GLY A 55 12.90 -0.58 -7.94
C GLY A 55 11.48 -1.14 -7.83
N GLY A 56 10.56 -0.37 -8.41
CA GLY A 56 9.12 -0.62 -8.36
C GLY A 56 8.42 0.02 -7.16
N GLU A 57 7.10 -0.04 -7.18
CA GLU A 57 6.24 0.59 -6.17
C GLU A 57 5.15 -0.38 -5.71
N ILE A 58 4.74 -0.21 -4.45
CA ILE A 58 3.58 -0.88 -3.88
C ILE A 58 2.62 0.19 -3.38
N TYR A 59 1.45 0.27 -3.98
CA TYR A 59 0.36 1.10 -3.48
C TYR A 59 -0.47 0.28 -2.52
N MET A 60 -0.79 0.82 -1.35
CA MET A 60 -1.53 0.13 -0.31
C MET A 60 -2.70 0.97 0.18
N GLN A 61 -3.85 0.32 0.35
CA GLN A 61 -5.03 0.90 0.98
C GLN A 61 -5.70 -0.15 1.88
N THR A 62 -6.13 0.29 3.07
CA THR A 62 -7.07 -0.49 3.89
C THR A 62 -8.49 -0.04 3.57
N THR A 63 -9.36 -1.00 3.26
CA THR A 63 -10.77 -0.75 2.98
C THR A 63 -11.60 -0.66 4.27
N GLN A 64 -12.82 -0.14 4.16
CA GLN A 64 -13.74 -0.03 5.31
C GLN A 64 -14.17 -1.39 5.88
N ASP A 65 -14.15 -2.45 5.07
CA ASP A 65 -14.45 -3.82 5.46
C ASP A 65 -13.23 -4.57 6.04
N GLY A 66 -12.11 -3.88 6.26
CA GLY A 66 -10.92 -4.47 6.89
C GLY A 66 -10.09 -5.34 5.95
N ALA A 67 -10.17 -5.11 4.64
CA ALA A 67 -9.26 -5.74 3.69
C ALA A 67 -8.07 -4.82 3.40
N LEU A 68 -6.90 -5.43 3.25
CA LEU A 68 -5.69 -4.78 2.78
C LEU A 68 -5.56 -4.99 1.28
N ILE A 69 -5.59 -3.92 0.51
CA ILE A 69 -5.39 -3.93 -0.92
C ILE A 69 -3.97 -3.48 -1.24
N LEU A 70 -3.25 -4.26 -2.03
CA LEU A 70 -1.96 -3.88 -2.62
C LEU A 70 -2.10 -3.81 -4.15
N ASP A 71 -1.64 -2.74 -4.78
CA ASP A 71 -1.33 -2.69 -6.21
C ASP A 71 0.19 -2.67 -6.38
N VAL A 72 0.73 -3.76 -6.90
CA VAL A 72 2.17 -3.99 -7.07
C VAL A 72 2.54 -3.70 -8.52
N THR A 73 3.37 -2.68 -8.76
CA THR A 73 3.74 -2.33 -10.13
C THR A 73 4.50 -3.48 -10.81
N PRO A 74 4.51 -3.56 -12.16
CA PRO A 74 5.26 -4.59 -12.88
C PRO A 74 6.73 -4.70 -12.44
N GLU A 75 7.37 -3.57 -12.16
CA GLU A 75 8.76 -3.49 -11.71
C GLU A 75 8.95 -4.01 -10.27
N ALA A 76 7.89 -4.04 -9.46
CA ALA A 76 7.90 -4.57 -8.10
C ALA A 76 7.47 -6.05 -8.01
N GLN A 77 7.17 -6.73 -9.12
CA GLN A 77 6.68 -8.12 -9.08
C GLN A 77 7.63 -9.10 -8.36
N TRP A 78 8.92 -8.76 -8.29
CA TRP A 78 9.92 -9.54 -7.55
C TRP A 78 9.61 -9.65 -6.04
N VAL A 79 8.78 -8.77 -5.46
CA VAL A 79 8.35 -8.87 -4.05
C VAL A 79 7.24 -9.90 -3.80
N ALA A 80 6.66 -10.50 -4.84
CA ALA A 80 5.55 -11.43 -4.70
C ALA A 80 5.81 -12.59 -3.71
N PRO A 81 6.99 -13.24 -3.66
CA PRO A 81 7.27 -14.29 -2.68
C PRO A 81 7.17 -13.80 -1.23
N LEU A 82 7.54 -12.56 -0.96
CA LEU A 82 7.43 -11.95 0.37
C LEU A 82 5.97 -11.70 0.74
N ILE A 83 5.19 -11.12 -0.18
CA ILE A 83 3.76 -10.91 0.03
C ILE A 83 3.05 -12.24 0.28
N MET A 84 3.35 -13.27 -0.51
CA MET A 84 2.81 -14.61 -0.32
C MET A 84 3.17 -15.21 1.03
N ALA A 85 4.42 -15.05 1.48
CA ALA A 85 4.86 -15.53 2.78
C ALA A 85 4.15 -14.81 3.93
N ALA A 86 4.01 -13.48 3.85
CA ALA A 86 3.28 -12.69 4.84
C ALA A 86 1.80 -13.07 4.90
N ALA A 87 1.16 -13.25 3.73
CA ALA A 87 -0.24 -13.60 3.61
C ALA A 87 -0.54 -15.10 3.81
N ARG A 88 0.49 -15.95 3.87
CA ARG A 88 0.39 -17.42 3.89
C ARG A 88 -0.43 -17.97 2.71
N LEU A 89 -0.16 -17.45 1.51
CA LEU A 89 -0.80 -17.87 0.26
C LEU A 89 0.00 -18.96 -0.44
N GLY A 90 -0.70 -19.95 -1.00
CA GLY A 90 -0.08 -21.02 -1.80
C GLY A 90 0.25 -20.61 -3.24
N GLU A 91 -0.49 -19.64 -3.80
CA GLU A 91 -0.29 -19.13 -5.16
C GLU A 91 -0.58 -17.63 -5.21
N ALA A 92 0.17 -16.90 -6.04
CA ALA A 92 -0.03 -15.48 -6.28
C ALA A 92 -1.30 -15.25 -7.14
N PRO A 93 -2.11 -14.22 -6.85
CA PRO A 93 -3.24 -13.88 -7.71
C PRO A 93 -2.76 -13.46 -9.12
N PRO A 94 -3.57 -13.67 -10.16
CA PRO A 94 -3.24 -13.16 -11.49
C PRO A 94 -3.31 -11.63 -11.51
N GLY A 95 -2.19 -10.97 -11.80
CA GLY A 95 -2.10 -9.51 -11.99
C GLY A 95 -1.34 -8.78 -10.88
N SER A 96 -1.54 -7.45 -10.81
CA SER A 96 -0.86 -6.57 -9.85
C SER A 96 -1.60 -6.39 -8.52
N MET A 97 -2.89 -6.73 -8.49
CA MET A 97 -3.76 -6.48 -7.35
C MET A 97 -3.78 -7.65 -6.38
N TRP A 98 -3.42 -7.39 -5.12
CA TRP A 98 -3.50 -8.33 -4.01
C TRP A 98 -4.56 -7.86 -3.03
N VAL A 99 -5.38 -8.78 -2.55
CA VAL A 99 -6.35 -8.52 -1.49
C VAL A 99 -6.05 -9.49 -0.35
N LEU A 100 -5.64 -8.93 0.79
CA LEU A 100 -5.23 -9.66 1.98
C LEU A 100 -6.17 -9.30 3.14
N PRO A 101 -6.34 -10.17 4.14
CA PRO A 101 -6.96 -9.76 5.39
C PRO A 101 -6.10 -8.70 6.12
N ASP A 102 -6.72 -7.78 6.85
CA ASP A 102 -6.03 -6.74 7.64
C ASP A 102 -5.05 -7.30 8.68
N ASP A 103 -5.32 -8.47 9.25
CA ASP A 103 -4.44 -9.15 10.21
C ASP A 103 -3.04 -9.47 9.64
N LYS A 104 -2.84 -9.32 8.32
CA LYS A 104 -1.55 -9.47 7.64
C LYS A 104 -0.74 -8.19 7.58
N LEU A 105 -1.32 -7.03 7.88
CA LEU A 105 -0.65 -5.74 7.74
C LEU A 105 0.64 -5.67 8.55
N VAL A 106 0.61 -6.06 9.82
CA VAL A 106 1.80 -6.01 10.68
C VAL A 106 2.94 -6.88 10.14
N GLN A 107 2.63 -8.13 9.79
CA GLN A 107 3.63 -9.06 9.25
C GLN A 107 4.17 -8.60 7.90
N LEU A 108 3.30 -8.05 7.03
CA LEU A 108 3.69 -7.52 5.74
C LEU A 108 4.63 -6.31 5.89
N MET A 109 4.29 -5.37 6.77
CA MET A 109 5.09 -4.17 7.00
C MET A 109 6.47 -4.49 7.55
N ILE A 110 6.59 -5.45 8.48
CA ILE A 110 7.88 -5.94 8.98
C ILE A 110 8.71 -6.52 7.82
N GLY A 111 8.09 -7.39 7.01
CA GLY A 111 8.77 -8.02 5.87
C GLY A 111 9.25 -7.02 4.83
N LEU A 112 8.40 -6.06 4.46
CA LEU A 112 8.72 -5.05 3.44
C LEU A 112 9.69 -3.98 3.96
N SER A 113 9.80 -3.78 5.28
CA SER A 113 10.49 -2.62 5.84
C SER A 113 11.92 -2.44 5.33
N GLY A 114 12.68 -3.53 5.18
CA GLY A 114 14.04 -3.50 4.66
C GLY A 114 14.16 -3.23 3.16
N LEU A 115 13.04 -3.26 2.42
CA LEU A 115 12.98 -3.05 0.97
C LEU A 115 12.48 -1.65 0.59
N ILE A 116 11.83 -0.93 1.51
CA ILE A 116 11.23 0.37 1.25
C ILE A 116 12.32 1.46 1.33
N ALA A 117 12.42 2.28 0.30
CA ALA A 117 13.27 3.47 0.28
C ALA A 117 12.52 4.70 0.79
N THR A 118 11.29 4.90 0.31
CA THR A 118 10.45 6.04 0.68
C THR A 118 8.98 5.64 0.78
N SER A 119 8.22 6.38 1.59
CA SER A 119 6.75 6.32 1.61
C SER A 119 6.15 7.67 1.22
N MET A 120 4.96 7.65 0.63
CA MET A 120 4.24 8.86 0.21
C MET A 120 2.74 8.63 0.33
N LEU A 121 2.00 9.57 0.91
CA LEU A 121 0.53 9.54 0.84
C LEU A 121 0.08 9.67 -0.61
N VAL A 122 -0.97 8.94 -0.99
CA VAL A 122 -1.57 9.04 -2.32
C VAL A 122 -3.06 9.31 -2.21
N VAL A 123 -3.61 9.94 -3.25
CA VAL A 123 -5.05 10.16 -3.48
C VAL A 123 -5.35 9.92 -4.96
N GLY A 124 -6.57 9.49 -5.28
CA GLY A 124 -6.99 9.23 -6.66
C GLY A 124 -6.37 7.98 -7.29
N HIS A 125 -5.61 7.17 -6.55
CA HIS A 125 -5.08 5.91 -7.05
C HIS A 125 -6.21 4.88 -7.22
N ASN A 126 -6.16 4.10 -8.31
CA ASN A 126 -7.20 3.13 -8.63
C ASN A 126 -6.90 1.75 -8.01
N PHE A 127 -7.28 1.57 -6.75
CA PHE A 127 -7.17 0.30 -6.01
C PHE A 127 -8.14 -0.81 -6.49
N GLY A 128 -8.60 -0.79 -7.75
CA GLY A 128 -9.45 -1.84 -8.32
C GLY A 128 -10.87 -1.96 -7.74
N LEU A 129 -11.22 -1.16 -6.72
CA LEU A 129 -12.53 -1.16 -6.04
C LEU A 129 -13.72 -0.92 -6.98
N ARG A 130 -13.52 -0.27 -8.14
CA ARG A 130 -14.58 -0.02 -9.12
C ARG A 130 -15.02 -1.25 -9.92
N ARG A 131 -14.33 -2.40 -9.86
CA ARG A 131 -14.67 -3.57 -10.71
C ARG A 131 -15.58 -4.62 -10.07
N ARG A 132 -15.90 -4.54 -8.77
CA ARG A 132 -16.78 -5.53 -8.12
C ARG A 132 -18.27 -5.17 -8.08
N MET A 133 -18.65 -3.99 -8.52
CA MET A 133 -20.06 -3.59 -8.62
C MET A 133 -20.58 -3.81 -10.06
N GLY A 134 -20.65 -5.07 -10.48
CA GLY A 134 -21.03 -5.41 -11.85
C GLY A 134 -20.83 -6.87 -12.23
N ALA A 135 -21.28 -7.80 -11.40
CA ALA A 135 -21.55 -9.17 -11.82
C ALA A 135 -22.69 -9.71 -10.93
N TRP A 136 -23.90 -9.62 -11.47
CA TRP A 136 -25.08 -10.35 -11.01
C TRP A 136 -25.06 -11.75 -11.62
#